data_AF-A0AAT9R711-F1
#
_entry.id   AF-A0AAT9R711-F1
#
_cell.length_a   1.000
_cell.length_b   1.000
_cell.length_c   1.000
_cell.angle_alpha   90.00
_cell.angle_beta   90.00
_cell.angle_gamma   90.00
#
_symmetry.space_group_name_H-M   'P 1'
#
loop_
_entity.id
_entity.type
_entity.pdbx_description
1 polymer ?
#
loop_
_entity_poly.entity_id
_entity_poly.type
_entity_poly.pdbx_seq_one_letter_code
_entity_poly.pdbx_strand_id
1 'polypeptide(L)'
;MSARPNRSAVRWPAAEWWAPLVTDLAAIQRGSAARGLVVRRISLTEATPYVEVAWPDGSGATLRPEPEAGVSALLDSLSGTGPAAPPPADHERVHWAPGFDAPPLLKYAWLLDELGSASDAWYAYVPVRVELLEVRTDGLETVDIGVGRPERGDAVRVRVSLARYGEPGGIGYAVVERAVAVGASGAPSANPSEGPGGEEPIGGLPTHLTPLVP
;
A
#
# COMPACT_ATOMS: atom_id res chain seq x y z
N MET A 1 9.81 -20.83 -14.69
CA MET A 1 9.91 -21.26 -13.27
C MET A 1 8.89 -20.45 -12.50
N SER A 2 7.89 -21.08 -11.89
CA SER A 2 6.86 -20.35 -11.12
C SER A 2 7.47 -19.98 -9.77
N ALA A 3 7.86 -18.72 -9.62
CA ALA A 3 8.28 -18.19 -8.33
C ALA A 3 7.03 -18.10 -7.45
N ARG A 4 6.85 -19.09 -6.58
CA ARG A 4 5.81 -19.07 -5.54
C ARG A 4 5.99 -17.82 -4.66
N PRO A 5 4.92 -17.38 -3.96
CA PRO A 5 5.04 -16.38 -2.90
C PRO A 5 6.21 -16.76 -1.98
N ASN A 6 6.93 -15.76 -1.46
CA ASN A 6 8.11 -15.98 -0.60
C ASN A 6 7.77 -16.91 0.58
N ARG A 7 6.50 -16.88 0.98
CA ARG A 7 5.82 -17.84 1.84
C ARG A 7 4.31 -17.75 1.56
N SER A 8 3.64 -18.90 1.36
CA SER A 8 2.18 -18.95 1.31
C SER A 8 1.57 -18.71 2.70
N ALA A 9 0.39 -18.09 2.76
CA ALA A 9 -0.42 -18.08 3.98
C ALA A 9 -0.84 -19.51 4.35
N VAL A 10 -0.87 -19.83 5.65
CA VAL A 10 -1.32 -21.14 6.15
C VAL A 10 -2.85 -21.23 6.05
N ARG A 11 -3.55 -20.17 6.47
CA ARG A 11 -5.01 -20.03 6.36
C ARG A 11 -5.44 -20.08 4.89
N TRP A 12 -4.67 -19.51 3.97
CA TRP A 12 -4.96 -19.44 2.53
C TRP A 12 -3.76 -19.91 1.68
N PRO A 13 -3.64 -21.23 1.41
CA PRO A 13 -2.45 -21.80 0.78
C PRO A 13 -2.08 -21.26 -0.63
N ALA A 14 -3.05 -20.66 -1.32
CA ALA A 14 -2.87 -20.03 -2.62
C ALA A 14 -2.80 -18.48 -2.53
N ALA A 15 -2.46 -17.93 -1.37
CA ALA A 15 -2.32 -16.49 -1.15
C ALA A 15 -0.94 -16.16 -0.57
N GLU A 16 -0.53 -14.91 -0.72
CA GLU A 16 0.63 -14.36 0.00
C GLU A 16 0.41 -14.41 1.51
N TRP A 17 1.48 -14.60 2.28
CA TRP A 17 1.44 -14.70 3.75
C TRP A 17 0.75 -13.52 4.45
N TRP A 18 0.78 -12.33 3.84
CA TRP A 18 0.19 -11.10 4.39
C TRP A 18 -1.29 -10.92 4.01
N ALA A 19 -1.79 -11.67 3.04
CA ALA A 19 -3.13 -11.48 2.49
C ALA A 19 -4.24 -11.60 3.55
N PRO A 20 -4.21 -12.60 4.48
CA PRO A 20 -5.21 -12.68 5.53
C PRO A 20 -5.27 -11.42 6.41
N LEU A 21 -4.10 -10.89 6.82
CA LEU A 21 -4.04 -9.67 7.61
C LEU A 21 -4.66 -8.47 6.88
N VAL A 22 -4.32 -8.27 5.61
CA VAL A 22 -4.83 -7.14 4.83
C VAL A 22 -6.35 -7.24 4.65
N THR A 23 -6.89 -8.44 4.41
CA THR A 23 -8.34 -8.67 4.34
C THR A 23 -9.03 -8.50 5.69
N ASP A 24 -8.45 -9.00 6.78
CA ASP A 24 -9.03 -8.82 8.13
C ASP A 24 -9.05 -7.33 8.52
N LEU A 25 -8.00 -6.57 8.17
CA LEU A 25 -7.95 -5.12 8.35
C LEU A 25 -8.98 -4.39 7.47
N ALA A 26 -9.21 -4.85 6.24
CA ALA A 26 -10.25 -4.34 5.36
C ALA A 26 -11.65 -4.51 6.00
N ALA A 27 -11.92 -5.67 6.58
CA ALA A 27 -13.18 -5.97 7.26
C ALA A 27 -13.39 -5.03 8.48
N ILE A 28 -12.35 -4.83 9.30
CA ILE A 28 -12.39 -3.91 10.45
C ILE A 28 -12.58 -2.46 9.98
N GLN A 29 -11.87 -2.03 8.94
CA GLN A 29 -11.99 -0.71 8.32
C GLN A 29 -13.43 -0.48 7.82
N ARG A 30 -14.05 -1.48 7.19
CA ARG A 30 -15.44 -1.44 6.72
C ARG A 30 -16.42 -1.29 7.88
N GLY A 31 -16.32 -2.14 8.90
CA GLY A 31 -17.19 -2.09 10.08
C GLY A 31 -17.05 -0.78 10.87
N SER A 32 -15.83 -0.24 10.91
CA SER A 32 -15.48 0.94 11.72
C SER A 32 -15.53 2.26 10.95
N ALA A 33 -15.87 2.26 9.66
CA ALA A 33 -15.87 3.46 8.81
C ALA A 33 -16.75 4.59 9.38
N ALA A 34 -17.94 4.26 9.91
CA ALA A 34 -18.85 5.22 10.52
C ALA A 34 -18.31 5.84 11.83
N ARG A 35 -17.29 5.22 12.44
CA ARG A 35 -16.60 5.70 13.65
C ARG A 35 -15.34 6.49 13.31
N GLY A 36 -15.03 6.67 12.03
CA GLY A 36 -13.86 7.40 11.55
C GLY A 36 -12.52 6.69 11.81
N LEU A 37 -12.53 5.41 12.19
CA LEU A 37 -11.29 4.63 12.29
C LEU A 37 -10.64 4.57 10.91
N VAL A 38 -9.32 4.82 10.87
CA VAL A 38 -8.51 4.67 9.66
C VAL A 38 -7.28 3.83 9.96
N VAL A 39 -7.07 2.75 9.20
CA VAL A 39 -5.79 2.04 9.13
C VAL A 39 -4.82 2.89 8.34
N ARG A 40 -4.02 3.72 9.02
CA ARG A 40 -3.14 4.72 8.37
C ARG A 40 -1.93 4.10 7.69
N ARG A 41 -1.40 3.01 8.26
CA ARG A 41 -0.19 2.36 7.78
C ARG A 41 -0.26 0.86 7.98
N ILE A 42 0.16 0.11 6.97
CA ILE A 42 0.46 -1.32 7.03
C ILE A 42 1.87 -1.47 6.47
N SER A 43 2.86 -1.86 7.28
CA SER A 43 4.23 -2.14 6.85
C SER A 43 4.48 -3.64 6.90
N LEU A 44 4.94 -4.20 5.78
CA LEU A 44 5.22 -5.62 5.57
C LEU A 44 6.71 -5.87 5.30
N THR A 45 7.56 -4.86 5.54
CA THR A 45 9.01 -4.89 5.34
C THR A 45 9.76 -5.75 6.37
N GLU A 46 9.11 -6.09 7.47
CA GLU A 46 9.66 -6.91 8.56
C GLU A 46 8.89 -8.23 8.66
N ALA A 47 9.46 -9.22 9.35
CA ALA A 47 8.83 -10.53 9.54
C ALA A 47 7.48 -10.42 10.30
N THR A 48 7.38 -9.48 11.24
CA THR A 48 6.13 -9.15 11.94
C THR A 48 5.58 -7.84 11.39
N PRO A 49 4.39 -7.84 10.79
CA PRO A 49 3.75 -6.63 10.28
C PRO A 49 3.65 -5.53 11.33
N TYR A 50 3.69 -4.28 10.86
CA TYR A 50 3.41 -3.11 11.67
C TYR A 50 2.16 -2.43 11.16
N VAL A 51 1.21 -2.16 12.04
CA VAL A 51 -0.04 -1.49 11.68
C VAL A 51 -0.23 -0.25 12.53
N GLU A 52 -0.49 0.89 11.91
CA GLU A 52 -0.92 2.11 12.60
C GLU A 52 -2.38 2.38 12.29
N VAL A 53 -3.16 2.65 13.34
CA VAL A 53 -4.55 3.12 13.22
C VAL A 53 -4.71 4.47 13.89
N ALA A 54 -5.69 5.24 13.44
CA ALA A 54 -6.08 6.50 14.08
C ALA A 54 -7.59 6.70 14.07
N TRP A 55 -8.04 7.58 14.96
CA TRP A 55 -9.41 8.06 15.06
C TRP A 55 -9.50 9.58 14.86
N PRO A 56 -10.71 10.13 14.62
CA PRO A 56 -10.89 11.57 14.36
C PRO A 56 -10.52 12.48 15.52
N ASP A 57 -10.50 11.98 16.75
CA ASP A 57 -10.11 12.72 17.96
C ASP A 57 -8.59 12.88 18.12
N GLY A 58 -7.81 12.33 17.19
CA GLY A 58 -6.34 12.34 17.21
C GLY A 58 -5.72 11.20 18.00
N SER A 59 -6.51 10.35 18.65
CA SER A 59 -6.02 9.11 19.25
C SER A 59 -5.58 8.12 18.16
N GLY A 60 -4.69 7.19 18.53
CA GLY A 60 -4.18 6.18 17.62
C GLY A 60 -3.53 5.02 18.36
N ALA A 61 -3.38 3.90 17.65
CA ALA A 61 -2.74 2.69 18.17
C ALA A 61 -1.73 2.17 17.16
N THR A 62 -0.69 1.51 17.68
CA THR A 62 0.29 0.78 16.88
C THR A 62 0.23 -0.69 17.25
N LEU A 63 0.07 -1.56 16.26
CA LEU A 63 -0.05 -3.00 16.43
C LEU A 63 1.11 -3.73 15.75
N ARG A 64 1.46 -4.88 16.31
CA ARG A 64 2.37 -5.87 15.71
C ARG A 64 1.63 -7.20 15.57
N PRO A 65 0.63 -7.28 14.69
CA PRO A 65 -0.24 -8.44 14.63
C PRO A 65 0.48 -9.64 14.03
N GLU A 66 0.10 -10.83 14.49
CA GLU A 66 0.38 -12.05 13.74
C GLU A 66 -0.42 -12.01 12.43
N PRO A 67 0.18 -12.33 11.26
CA PRO A 67 -0.48 -12.15 9.97
C PRO A 67 -1.79 -12.94 9.80
N GLU A 68 -1.99 -13.98 10.60
CA GLU A 68 -3.14 -14.87 10.54
C GLU A 68 -3.96 -14.86 11.84
N ALA A 69 -3.84 -13.82 12.66
CA ALA A 69 -4.52 -13.71 13.96
C ALA A 69 -6.06 -13.70 13.85
N GLY A 70 -6.61 -13.24 12.71
CA GLY A 70 -8.04 -13.09 12.49
C GLY A 70 -8.62 -11.80 13.05
N VAL A 71 -9.84 -11.46 12.59
CA VAL A 71 -10.58 -10.26 12.98
C VAL A 71 -10.75 -10.13 14.51
N SER A 72 -11.08 -11.22 15.20
CA SER A 72 -11.33 -11.17 16.65
C SER A 72 -10.09 -10.69 17.42
N ALA A 73 -8.93 -11.28 17.14
CA ALA A 73 -7.68 -10.92 17.81
C ALA A 73 -7.24 -9.47 17.50
N LEU A 74 -7.49 -9.00 16.28
CA LEU A 74 -7.24 -7.61 15.91
C LEU A 74 -8.17 -6.64 16.65
N LEU A 75 -9.45 -6.95 16.77
CA LEU A 75 -10.41 -6.15 17.54
C LEU A 75 -10.06 -6.13 19.03
N ASP A 76 -9.64 -7.28 19.59
CA ASP A 76 -9.17 -7.37 20.97
C ASP A 76 -7.92 -6.50 21.19
N SER A 77 -7.00 -6.48 20.22
CA SER A 77 -5.79 -5.64 20.27
C SER A 77 -6.09 -4.14 20.20
N LEU A 78 -7.20 -3.77 19.55
CA LEU A 78 -7.69 -2.39 19.49
C LEU A 78 -8.53 -1.99 20.71
N SER A 79 -9.04 -2.99 21.45
CA SER A 79 -9.86 -2.78 22.63
C SER A 79 -9.06 -2.00 23.68
N GLY A 80 -9.63 -0.90 24.18
CA GLY A 80 -8.97 -0.03 25.16
C GLY A 80 -8.24 1.18 24.58
N THR A 81 -8.01 1.27 23.26
CA THR A 81 -7.43 2.49 22.66
C THR A 81 -8.47 3.40 22.03
N GLY A 82 -9.44 2.81 21.31
CA GLY A 82 -10.46 3.58 20.64
C GLY A 82 -11.61 2.72 20.13
N PRO A 83 -12.70 3.35 19.63
CA PRO A 83 -13.88 2.63 19.20
C PRO A 83 -13.63 1.93 17.87
N ALA A 84 -13.49 0.60 17.90
CA ALA A 84 -13.56 -0.29 16.74
C ALA A 84 -14.90 -1.03 16.72
N ALA A 85 -15.43 -1.32 15.53
CA ALA A 85 -16.65 -2.09 15.34
C ALA A 85 -16.33 -3.43 14.65
N PRO A 86 -17.08 -4.50 14.96
CA PRO A 86 -16.98 -5.73 14.20
C PRO A 86 -17.38 -5.49 12.73
N PRO A 87 -16.83 -6.28 11.80
CA PRO A 87 -17.22 -6.20 10.40
C PRO A 87 -18.70 -6.58 10.21
N PRO A 88 -19.31 -6.23 9.06
CA PRO A 88 -20.60 -6.75 8.67
C PRO A 88 -20.63 -8.29 8.69
N ALA A 89 -21.78 -8.88 9.05
CA ALA A 89 -21.90 -10.33 9.25
C ALA A 89 -21.60 -11.17 7.99
N ASP A 90 -21.68 -10.57 6.81
CA ASP A 90 -21.47 -11.18 5.49
C ASP A 90 -20.09 -10.88 4.88
N HIS A 91 -19.16 -10.27 5.62
CA HIS A 91 -17.87 -9.82 5.09
C HIS A 91 -17.01 -10.94 4.47
N GLU A 92 -17.18 -12.20 4.88
CA GLU A 92 -16.45 -13.34 4.30
C GLU A 92 -17.16 -13.99 3.10
N ARG A 93 -18.42 -13.62 2.82
CA ARG A 93 -19.31 -14.36 1.88
C ARG A 93 -19.73 -13.58 0.65
N VAL A 94 -19.57 -12.26 0.66
CA VAL A 94 -20.03 -11.37 -0.41
C VAL A 94 -18.88 -10.48 -0.84
N HIS A 95 -18.45 -10.64 -2.09
CA HIS A 95 -17.62 -9.62 -2.73
C HIS A 95 -18.43 -8.33 -2.74
N TRP A 96 -17.94 -7.33 -2.02
CA TRP A 96 -18.62 -6.08 -1.79
C TRP A 96 -17.81 -4.96 -2.42
N ALA A 97 -18.44 -4.22 -3.32
CA ALA A 97 -17.89 -2.97 -3.82
C ALA A 97 -18.74 -1.79 -3.31
N PRO A 98 -18.11 -0.73 -2.79
CA PRO A 98 -18.81 0.48 -2.42
C PRO A 98 -19.30 1.19 -3.69
N GLY A 99 -20.49 1.79 -3.62
CA GLY A 99 -20.99 2.65 -4.69
C GLY A 99 -20.07 3.86 -4.93
N PHE A 100 -20.20 4.48 -6.10
CA PHE A 100 -19.39 5.65 -6.49
C PHE A 100 -19.45 6.79 -5.46
N ASP A 101 -20.60 7.01 -4.82
CA ASP A 101 -20.79 8.07 -3.82
C ASP A 101 -20.48 7.62 -2.38
N ALA A 102 -19.89 6.43 -2.20
CA ALA A 102 -19.56 5.95 -0.86
C ALA A 102 -18.51 6.86 -0.17
N PRO A 103 -18.61 7.04 1.16
CA PRO A 103 -17.59 7.71 1.94
C PRO A 103 -16.17 7.16 1.69
N PRO A 104 -15.11 8.01 1.72
CA PRO A 104 -13.73 7.59 1.44
C PRO A 104 -13.25 6.38 2.25
N LEU A 105 -13.61 6.29 3.53
CA LEU A 105 -13.22 5.17 4.39
C LEU A 105 -13.83 3.83 3.98
N LEU A 106 -15.01 3.83 3.35
CA LEU A 106 -15.58 2.62 2.77
C LEU A 106 -14.88 2.24 1.46
N LYS A 107 -14.53 3.23 0.63
CA LYS A 107 -13.69 2.99 -0.56
C LYS A 107 -12.30 2.48 -0.20
N TYR A 108 -11.74 2.96 0.89
CA TYR A 108 -10.47 2.48 1.41
C TYR A 108 -10.58 1.05 1.96
N ALA A 109 -11.65 0.73 2.70
CA ALA A 109 -11.91 -0.65 3.12
C ALA A 109 -11.94 -1.60 1.91
N TRP A 110 -12.65 -1.22 0.84
CA TRP A 110 -12.69 -2.00 -0.39
C TRP A 110 -11.33 -2.13 -1.08
N LEU A 111 -10.55 -1.05 -1.13
CA LEU A 111 -9.19 -1.10 -1.65
C LEU A 111 -8.34 -2.12 -0.91
N LEU A 112 -8.37 -2.12 0.43
CA LEU A 112 -7.64 -3.11 1.22
C LEU A 112 -8.13 -4.54 0.93
N ASP A 113 -9.44 -4.73 0.83
CA ASP A 113 -10.04 -6.03 0.50
C ASP A 113 -9.57 -6.53 -0.86
N GLU A 114 -9.54 -5.67 -1.88
CA GLU A 114 -9.03 -5.99 -3.22
C GLU A 114 -7.53 -6.31 -3.20
N LEU A 115 -6.72 -5.62 -2.40
CA LEU A 115 -5.29 -5.94 -2.29
C LEU A 115 -5.07 -7.32 -1.64
N GLY A 116 -5.83 -7.65 -0.60
CA GLY A 116 -5.74 -8.95 0.09
C GLY A 116 -6.30 -10.10 -0.74
N SER A 117 -7.51 -9.95 -1.26
CA SER A 117 -8.20 -10.99 -2.04
C SER A 117 -7.53 -11.28 -3.38
N ALA A 118 -7.00 -10.26 -4.06
CA ALA A 118 -6.22 -10.42 -5.30
C ALA A 118 -4.71 -10.55 -5.02
N SER A 119 -4.32 -11.23 -3.93
CA SER A 119 -2.90 -11.42 -3.60
C SER A 119 -2.14 -12.23 -4.67
N ASP A 120 -2.85 -12.99 -5.51
CA ASP A 120 -2.29 -13.69 -6.66
C ASP A 120 -1.75 -12.76 -7.76
N ALA A 121 -2.28 -11.53 -7.84
CA ALA A 121 -1.74 -10.49 -8.72
C ALA A 121 -0.24 -10.23 -8.48
N TRP A 122 0.25 -10.46 -7.26
CA TRP A 122 1.61 -10.09 -6.84
C TRP A 122 2.66 -11.14 -7.23
N TYR A 123 2.27 -12.40 -7.38
CA TYR A 123 3.22 -13.49 -7.64
C TYR A 123 2.89 -14.33 -8.88
N ALA A 124 1.66 -14.30 -9.40
CA ALA A 124 1.23 -15.15 -10.51
C ALA A 124 0.85 -14.38 -11.79
N TYR A 125 0.55 -13.08 -11.69
CA TYR A 125 -0.01 -12.34 -12.81
C TYR A 125 1.02 -11.78 -13.78
N VAL A 126 2.13 -11.26 -13.28
CA VAL A 126 3.22 -10.69 -14.08
C VAL A 126 4.42 -11.63 -14.15
N PRO A 127 5.24 -11.56 -15.21
CA PRO A 127 6.40 -12.44 -15.38
C PRO A 127 7.57 -12.10 -14.44
N VAL A 128 7.51 -10.94 -13.79
CA VAL A 128 8.50 -10.47 -12.80
C VAL A 128 7.85 -10.47 -11.43
N ARG A 129 8.61 -10.78 -10.40
CA ARG A 129 8.08 -10.78 -9.04
C ARG A 129 7.92 -9.35 -8.54
N VAL A 130 6.84 -9.13 -7.79
CA VAL A 130 6.62 -7.90 -7.04
C VAL A 130 6.16 -8.23 -5.63
N GLU A 131 6.40 -7.32 -4.70
CA GLU A 131 6.06 -7.51 -3.29
C GLU A 131 5.28 -6.31 -2.76
N LEU A 132 4.21 -6.55 -2.02
CA LEU A 132 3.58 -5.48 -1.24
C LEU A 132 4.47 -5.19 -0.02
N LEU A 133 5.00 -3.96 0.05
CA LEU A 133 5.87 -3.55 1.15
C LEU A 133 5.14 -2.68 2.17
N GLU A 134 4.31 -1.76 1.69
CA GLU A 134 3.66 -0.77 2.54
C GLU A 134 2.33 -0.30 1.94
N VAL A 135 1.34 -0.05 2.78
CA VAL A 135 0.13 0.73 2.44
C VAL A 135 0.06 1.91 3.39
N ARG A 136 -0.12 3.12 2.86
CA ARG A 136 -0.23 4.36 3.64
C ARG A 136 -1.39 5.23 3.17
N THR A 137 -2.12 5.83 4.09
CA THR A 137 -3.18 6.78 3.75
C THR A 137 -3.37 7.83 4.83
N ASP A 138 -3.88 8.99 4.43
CA ASP A 138 -4.47 9.99 5.33
C ASP A 138 -5.96 9.71 5.63
N GLY A 139 -6.56 8.73 4.96
CA GLY A 139 -7.96 8.34 5.09
C GLY A 139 -8.94 9.21 4.30
N LEU A 140 -8.45 10.18 3.52
CA LEU A 140 -9.27 11.19 2.87
C LEU A 140 -9.31 11.02 1.36
N GLU A 141 -8.15 11.11 0.71
CA GLU A 141 -8.11 11.25 -0.75
C GLU A 141 -7.27 10.19 -1.43
N THR A 142 -6.12 9.85 -0.87
CA THR A 142 -5.14 9.00 -1.54
C THR A 142 -4.60 7.91 -0.65
N VAL A 143 -4.24 6.81 -1.30
CA VAL A 143 -3.55 5.67 -0.71
C VAL A 143 -2.25 5.49 -1.48
N ASP A 144 -1.14 5.52 -0.77
CA ASP A 144 0.19 5.25 -1.29
C ASP A 144 0.54 3.79 -1.02
N ILE A 145 0.80 3.03 -2.08
CA ILE A 145 1.15 1.60 -2.02
C ILE A 145 2.62 1.46 -2.41
N GLY A 146 3.45 1.02 -1.46
CA GLY A 146 4.85 0.68 -1.69
C GLY A 146 4.96 -0.73 -2.25
N VAL A 147 5.62 -0.85 -3.41
CA VAL A 147 5.82 -2.11 -4.13
C VAL A 147 7.31 -2.36 -4.31
N GLY A 148 7.78 -3.49 -3.79
CA GLY A 148 9.15 -3.98 -3.96
C GLY A 148 9.31 -4.71 -5.29
N ARG A 149 10.47 -4.56 -5.92
CA ARG A 149 10.83 -5.24 -7.18
C ARG A 149 12.17 -5.96 -6.97
N PRO A 150 12.17 -7.13 -6.33
CA PRO A 150 13.39 -7.79 -5.87
C PRO A 150 14.43 -8.00 -6.97
N GLU A 151 14.00 -8.38 -8.18
CA GLU A 151 14.88 -8.60 -9.34
C GLU A 151 15.55 -7.32 -9.83
N ARG A 152 14.95 -6.15 -9.57
CA ARG A 152 15.53 -4.84 -9.88
C ARG A 152 16.29 -4.23 -8.70
N GLY A 153 16.13 -4.78 -7.50
CA GLY A 153 16.76 -4.28 -6.28
C GLY A 153 16.22 -2.92 -5.82
N ASP A 154 14.99 -2.56 -6.20
CA ASP A 154 14.38 -1.27 -5.86
C ASP A 154 12.92 -1.39 -5.41
N ALA A 155 12.32 -0.24 -5.07
CA ALA A 155 10.91 -0.12 -4.71
C ALA A 155 10.28 1.10 -5.37
N VAL A 156 9.00 1.01 -5.70
CA VAL A 156 8.21 2.09 -6.26
C VAL A 156 6.98 2.37 -5.43
N ARG A 157 6.45 3.59 -5.53
CA ARG A 157 5.20 3.98 -4.89
C ARG A 157 4.12 4.16 -5.95
N VAL A 158 3.06 3.39 -5.82
CA VAL A 158 1.85 3.52 -6.63
C VAL A 158 0.82 4.30 -5.83
N ARG A 159 0.45 5.48 -6.31
CA ARG A 159 -0.60 6.30 -5.71
C ARG A 159 -1.97 5.94 -6.28
N VAL A 160 -2.93 5.78 -5.40
CA VAL A 160 -4.30 5.36 -5.69
C VAL A 160 -5.27 6.42 -5.13
N SER A 161 -6.14 6.96 -5.97
CA SER A 161 -7.06 8.05 -5.60
C SER A 161 -8.43 7.49 -5.21
N LEU A 162 -8.82 7.57 -3.93
CA LEU A 162 -10.11 7.06 -3.43
C LEU A 162 -11.32 7.67 -4.16
N ALA A 163 -11.24 8.93 -4.58
CA ALA A 163 -12.30 9.60 -5.34
C ALA A 163 -12.67 8.90 -6.66
N ARG A 164 -11.74 8.12 -7.24
CA ARG A 164 -11.91 7.44 -8.53
C ARG A 164 -12.34 5.97 -8.41
N TYR A 165 -12.61 5.52 -7.19
CA TYR A 165 -12.97 4.13 -6.89
C TYR A 165 -14.45 3.98 -6.49
N GLY A 166 -15.00 2.80 -6.82
CA GLY A 166 -16.41 2.49 -7.10
C GLY A 166 -16.45 1.87 -8.49
N GLU A 167 -16.86 0.59 -8.60
CA GLU A 167 -16.57 -0.42 -9.66
C GLU A 167 -16.13 -0.01 -11.08
N PRO A 168 -15.30 -0.84 -11.77
CA PRO A 168 -15.03 -2.26 -11.48
C PRO A 168 -13.67 -2.54 -10.81
N GLY A 169 -13.59 -3.70 -10.11
CA GLY A 169 -12.43 -4.18 -9.34
C GLY A 169 -11.17 -4.50 -10.17
N GLY A 170 -10.23 -5.22 -9.57
CA GLY A 170 -8.91 -5.49 -10.13
C GLY A 170 -7.85 -4.49 -9.71
N ILE A 171 -8.00 -3.83 -8.56
CA ILE A 171 -7.05 -2.82 -8.08
C ILE A 171 -5.67 -3.44 -7.87
N GLY A 172 -5.58 -4.62 -7.27
CA GLY A 172 -4.32 -5.33 -7.06
C GLY A 172 -3.55 -5.53 -8.36
N TYR A 173 -4.24 -6.00 -9.41
CA TYR A 173 -3.69 -6.15 -10.75
C TYR A 173 -3.19 -4.82 -11.33
N ALA A 174 -4.01 -3.77 -11.31
CA ALA A 174 -3.63 -2.46 -11.84
C ALA A 174 -2.43 -1.82 -11.10
N VAL A 175 -2.33 -2.05 -9.79
CA VAL A 175 -1.18 -1.61 -8.98
C VAL A 175 0.08 -2.33 -9.44
N VAL A 176 0.01 -3.65 -9.58
CA VAL A 176 1.13 -4.48 -10.04
C VAL A 176 1.57 -4.08 -11.46
N GLU A 177 0.64 -3.94 -12.40
CA GLU A 177 0.96 -3.48 -13.77
C GLU A 177 1.68 -2.14 -13.77
N ARG A 178 1.18 -1.17 -13.00
CA ARG A 178 1.80 0.15 -12.90
C ARG A 178 3.21 0.04 -12.29
N ALA A 179 3.39 -0.75 -11.24
CA ALA A 179 4.70 -0.94 -10.61
C ALA A 179 5.73 -1.57 -11.57
N VAL A 180 5.30 -2.51 -12.41
CA VAL A 180 6.14 -3.15 -13.43
C VAL A 180 6.46 -2.19 -14.58
N ALA A 181 5.47 -1.41 -15.03
CA ALA A 181 5.64 -0.47 -16.15
C ALA A 181 6.60 0.70 -15.83
N VAL A 182 6.73 1.08 -14.55
CA VAL A 182 7.64 2.15 -14.11
C VAL A 182 9.10 1.77 -14.42
N GLY A 183 9.63 2.30 -15.52
CA GLY A 183 10.98 2.05 -16.02
C GLY A 183 11.08 1.16 -17.27
N ALA A 184 9.96 0.66 -17.82
CA ALA A 184 9.91 0.06 -19.17
C ALA A 184 9.86 1.15 -20.26
N SER A 185 9.33 2.33 -19.93
CA SER A 185 9.46 3.55 -20.72
C SER A 185 10.80 4.21 -20.40
N GLY A 186 11.85 3.86 -21.15
CA GLY A 186 13.20 4.37 -20.91
C GLY A 186 13.36 5.86 -21.17
N ALA A 187 14.11 6.54 -20.29
CA ALA A 187 15.10 7.56 -20.63
C ALA A 187 16.03 7.79 -19.41
N PRO A 188 17.31 8.14 -19.63
CA PRO A 188 18.42 7.81 -18.74
C PRO A 188 18.61 8.89 -17.66
N SER A 189 19.14 8.50 -16.50
CA SER A 189 19.74 9.46 -15.58
C SER A 189 21.13 9.03 -15.16
N ALA A 190 22.08 9.67 -15.85
CA ALA A 190 23.34 10.22 -15.38
C ALA A 190 24.06 9.52 -14.22
N ASN A 191 25.27 9.06 -14.55
CA ASN A 191 26.36 8.87 -13.60
C ASN A 191 26.40 10.01 -12.57
N PRO A 192 26.50 9.71 -11.26
CA PRO A 192 27.20 10.60 -10.35
C PRO A 192 28.69 10.35 -10.52
N SER A 193 29.37 11.39 -11.00
CA SER A 193 30.82 11.51 -11.11
C SER A 193 31.53 10.98 -9.87
N GLU A 194 32.55 10.15 -10.10
CA GLU A 194 33.67 9.99 -9.19
C GLU A 194 34.32 11.38 -8.98
N GLY A 195 34.34 11.82 -7.73
CA GLY A 195 35.42 12.63 -7.18
C GLY A 195 36.02 11.85 -6.00
N PRO A 196 37.33 11.98 -5.71
CA PRO A 196 37.83 13.30 -5.29
C PRO A 196 39.27 13.62 -5.74
N GLY A 197 39.53 14.88 -6.06
CA GLY A 197 40.91 15.38 -6.12
C GLY A 197 41.04 16.78 -6.69
N GLY A 198 41.55 17.70 -5.89
CA GLY A 198 42.38 18.82 -6.36
C GLY A 198 41.74 20.20 -6.44
N GLU A 199 42.07 21.04 -5.46
CA GLU A 199 42.46 22.46 -5.62
C GLU A 199 41.37 23.52 -5.91
N GLU A 200 41.06 24.32 -4.88
CA GLU A 200 40.78 25.77 -4.98
C GLU A 200 42.03 26.51 -5.55
N PRO A 201 41.97 27.78 -6.08
CA PRO A 201 41.14 28.88 -5.57
C PRO A 201 40.71 30.03 -6.57
N ILE A 202 39.99 31.01 -5.99
CA ILE A 202 39.87 32.47 -6.30
C ILE A 202 38.85 32.97 -7.37
N GLY A 203 37.76 33.58 -6.87
CA GLY A 203 37.38 34.97 -7.14
C GLY A 203 36.54 35.33 -8.38
N GLY A 204 35.42 36.05 -8.14
CA GLY A 204 34.83 37.00 -9.09
C GLY A 204 33.40 36.70 -9.58
N LEU A 205 32.41 37.43 -9.06
CA LEU A 205 31.13 37.74 -9.72
C LEU A 205 31.36 38.74 -10.89
N PRO A 206 30.35 39.15 -11.70
CA PRO A 206 29.36 38.40 -12.49
C PRO A 206 29.14 38.99 -13.92
N THR A 207 28.75 38.22 -14.95
CA THR A 207 28.10 38.71 -16.21
C THR A 207 27.86 37.50 -17.13
N HIS A 208 26.76 37.24 -17.85
CA HIS A 208 25.80 38.02 -18.66
C HIS A 208 24.46 37.22 -18.67
N LEU A 209 23.25 37.76 -18.49
CA LEU A 209 22.39 38.61 -19.35
C LEU A 209 22.29 38.26 -20.85
N THR A 210 21.20 37.51 -21.16
CA THR A 210 20.21 37.61 -22.29
C THR A 210 20.63 37.26 -23.73
N PRO A 211 19.70 37.07 -24.72
CA PRO A 211 18.23 36.79 -24.70
C PRO A 211 17.67 35.82 -25.82
N LEU A 212 16.37 35.44 -25.68
CA LEU A 212 15.22 35.33 -26.65
C LEU A 212 15.46 35.00 -28.16
N VAL A 213 14.76 34.01 -28.77
CA VAL A 213 13.43 34.04 -29.49
C VAL A 213 13.61 33.36 -30.88
N PRO A 214 12.57 32.86 -31.59
CA PRO A 214 11.11 33.06 -31.45
C PRO A 214 10.27 31.85 -31.04
#